data_AF-A0A0A0ECH3-F1
#
_entry.id   AF-A0A0A0ECH3-F1
#
_cell.length_a   1.000
_cell.length_b   1.000
_cell.length_c   1.000
_cell.angle_alpha   90.00
_cell.angle_beta   90.00
_cell.angle_gamma   90.00
#
_symmetry.space_group_name_H-M   'P 1'
#
loop_
_entity.id
_entity.type
_entity.pdbx_description
1 polymer ?
#
loop_
_entity_poly.entity_id
_entity_poly.type
_entity_poly.pdbx_seq_one_letter_code
_entity_poly.pdbx_strand_id
1 'polypeptide(L)'
;MRDIHLSQAARSDLVDIWAETYRQWGAAQADRYLDDIDRALQGLIANPQMGSDCSDLLQGARKLITGRHLVFYEVGRDRIFVIRVLHQSMDVPQHLRPA
;
A
#
# COMPACT_ATOMS: atom_id res chain seq x y z
N MET A 1 17.73 -3.10 -11.03
CA MET A 1 16.54 -3.74 -10.44
C MET A 1 15.79 -2.65 -9.72
N ARG A 2 14.45 -2.65 -9.70
CA ARG A 2 13.70 -1.67 -8.90
C ARG A 2 13.44 -2.26 -7.53
N ASP A 3 13.63 -1.46 -6.49
CA ASP A 3 13.36 -1.87 -5.11
C ASP A 3 12.11 -1.18 -4.57
N ILE A 4 11.44 -1.83 -3.62
CA ILE A 4 10.30 -1.26 -2.90
C ILE A 4 10.82 -0.44 -1.71
N HIS A 5 10.40 0.82 -1.64
CA HIS A 5 10.68 1.70 -0.51
C HIS A 5 9.36 2.11 0.14
N LEU A 6 9.25 1.87 1.45
CA LEU A 6 8.07 2.26 2.22
C LEU A 6 8.31 3.61 2.91
N SER A 7 7.34 4.51 2.79
CA SER A 7 7.26 5.69 3.66
C SER A 7 7.09 5.27 5.12
N GLN A 8 7.37 6.18 6.06
CA GLN A 8 7.11 5.92 7.48
C GLN A 8 5.60 5.68 7.75
N ALA A 9 4.73 6.38 7.04
CA ALA A 9 3.29 6.21 7.15
C ALA A 9 2.84 4.84 6.63
N ALA A 10 3.36 4.39 5.48
CA ALA A 10 3.08 3.06 4.95
C ALA A 10 3.54 1.93 5.89
N ARG A 11 4.67 2.11 6.60
CA ARG A 11 5.11 1.16 7.63
C ARG A 11 4.14 1.11 8.81
N SER A 12 3.68 2.28 9.27
CA SER A 12 2.66 2.35 10.33
C SER A 12 1.36 1.70 9.90
N ASP A 13 0.90 1.99 8.67
CA ASP A 13 -0.31 1.40 8.11
C ASP A 13 -0.25 -0.14 8.14
N LEU A 14 0.87 -0.76 7.74
CA LEU A 14 1.03 -2.21 7.76
C LEU A 14 0.98 -2.79 9.19
N VAL A 15 1.54 -2.09 10.17
CA VAL A 15 1.47 -2.48 11.59
C VAL A 15 0.02 -2.44 12.08
N ASP A 16 -0.71 -1.37 11.76
CA ASP A 16 -2.11 -1.20 12.15
C ASP A 16 -3.00 -2.26 11.49
N ILE A 17 -2.77 -2.54 10.20
CA ILE A 17 -3.46 -3.60 9.45
C ILE A 17 -3.28 -4.96 10.12
N TRP A 18 -2.05 -5.31 10.50
CA TRP A 18 -1.79 -6.58 11.18
C TRP A 18 -2.48 -6.62 12.55
N ALA A 19 -2.37 -5.55 13.34
CA ALA A 19 -2.97 -5.49 14.68
C ALA A 19 -4.50 -5.55 14.64
N GLU A 20 -5.15 -4.90 13.68
CA GLU A 20 -6.59 -5.00 13.46
C GLU A 20 -7.01 -6.39 13.01
N THR A 21 -6.28 -6.97 12.05
CA THR A 21 -6.57 -8.31 11.53
C THR A 21 -6.39 -9.37 12.62
N TYR A 22 -5.34 -9.23 13.45
CA TYR A 22 -5.08 -10.08 14.61
C TYR A 22 -6.21 -10.03 15.62
N ARG A 23 -6.67 -8.83 15.99
CA ARG A 23 -7.76 -8.66 16.97
C ARG A 23 -9.07 -9.31 16.50
N GLN A 24 -9.32 -9.34 15.20
CA GLN A 24 -10.57 -9.86 14.64
C GLN A 24 -10.51 -11.36 14.33
N TRP A 25 -9.37 -11.86 13.85
CA TRP A 25 -9.27 -13.22 13.26
C TRP A 25 -8.04 -14.03 13.72
N GLY A 26 -7.19 -13.46 14.56
CA GLY A 26 -5.98 -14.13 15.09
C GLY A 26 -4.75 -14.06 14.18
N ALA A 27 -3.61 -14.50 14.72
CA ALA A 27 -2.29 -14.33 14.11
C ALA A 27 -2.16 -14.95 12.72
N ALA A 28 -2.63 -16.19 12.54
CA ALA A 28 -2.54 -16.87 11.25
C ALA A 28 -3.28 -16.13 10.11
N GLN A 29 -4.33 -15.37 10.44
CA GLN A 29 -5.00 -14.53 9.45
C GLN A 29 -4.23 -13.23 9.20
N ALA A 30 -3.68 -12.63 10.26
CA ALA A 30 -2.89 -11.40 10.16
C ALA A 30 -1.61 -11.59 9.33
N ASP A 31 -0.88 -12.68 9.55
CA ASP A 31 0.35 -13.01 8.82
C ASP A 31 0.05 -13.24 7.34
N ARG A 32 -0.93 -14.10 7.03
CA ARG A 32 -1.35 -14.36 5.64
C ARG A 32 -1.76 -13.09 4.90
N TYR A 33 -2.43 -12.18 5.61
CA TYR A 33 -2.91 -10.96 5.00
C TYR A 33 -1.77 -9.97 4.70
N LEU A 34 -0.75 -9.87 5.56
CA LEU A 34 0.45 -9.12 5.24
C LEU A 34 1.26 -9.76 4.11
N ASP A 35 1.35 -11.09 4.05
CA ASP A 35 2.04 -11.80 2.97
C ASP A 35 1.37 -11.52 1.60
N ASP A 36 0.05 -11.43 1.56
CA ASP A 36 -0.70 -11.09 0.34
C ASP A 36 -0.44 -9.64 -0.09
N ILE A 37 -0.32 -8.71 0.87
CA ILE A 37 0.07 -7.33 0.58
C ILE A 37 1.51 -7.28 0.06
N ASP A 38 2.46 -7.96 0.71
CA ASP A 38 3.86 -7.98 0.27
C ASP A 38 3.98 -8.57 -1.15
N ARG A 39 3.30 -9.68 -1.44
CA ARG A 39 3.27 -10.25 -2.80
C ARG A 39 2.77 -9.26 -3.84
N ALA A 40 1.74 -8.48 -3.50
CA ALA A 40 1.25 -7.43 -4.38
C ALA A 40 2.31 -6.33 -4.60
N LEU A 41 3.03 -5.93 -3.56
CA LEU A 41 4.14 -4.96 -3.66
C LEU A 41 5.29 -5.51 -4.51
N GLN A 42 5.70 -6.76 -4.32
CA GLN A 42 6.73 -7.40 -5.15
C GLN A 42 6.32 -7.47 -6.63
N GLY A 43 5.02 -7.69 -6.90
CA GLY A 43 4.46 -7.64 -8.25
C GLY A 43 4.69 -6.29 -8.95
N LEU A 44 4.74 -5.19 -8.20
CA LEU A 44 5.01 -3.86 -8.75
C LEU A 44 6.42 -3.77 -9.35
N ILE A 45 7.42 -4.52 -8.87
CA ILE A 45 8.78 -4.51 -9.44
C ILE A 45 8.73 -4.95 -10.90
N ALA A 46 7.97 -6.00 -11.20
CA ALA A 46 7.81 -6.56 -12.53
C ALA A 46 6.84 -5.74 -13.40
N ASN A 47 5.76 -5.21 -12.81
CA ASN A 47 4.78 -4.41 -13.52
C ASN A 47 4.40 -3.12 -12.74
N PRO A 48 5.24 -2.07 -12.79
CA PRO A 48 5.00 -0.84 -12.04
C PRO A 48 3.75 -0.07 -12.47
N GLN A 49 3.16 -0.40 -13.63
CA GLN A 49 2.01 0.32 -14.18
C GLN A 49 0.68 -0.40 -13.92
N MET A 50 0.69 -1.55 -13.23
CA MET A 50 -0.52 -2.35 -12.97
C MET A 50 -1.56 -1.64 -12.10
N GLY A 51 -1.13 -0.66 -11.29
CA GLY A 51 -2.05 0.21 -10.56
C GLY A 51 -2.67 1.25 -11.48
N SER A 52 -3.91 1.61 -11.20
CA SER A 52 -4.59 2.71 -11.88
C SER A 52 -3.92 4.03 -11.55
N ASP A 53 -3.88 4.95 -12.51
CA ASP A 53 -3.48 6.33 -12.23
C ASP A 53 -4.44 6.95 -11.21
N CYS A 54 -3.88 7.69 -10.25
CA CYS A 54 -4.66 8.49 -9.30
C CYS A 54 -4.06 9.88 -9.14
N SER A 55 -3.49 10.43 -10.23
CA SER A 55 -2.85 11.74 -10.24
C SER A 55 -3.80 12.86 -9.85
N ASP A 56 -5.11 12.66 -10.05
CA ASP A 56 -6.17 13.58 -9.59
C ASP A 56 -6.27 13.70 -8.06
N LEU A 57 -5.85 12.67 -7.32
CA LEU A 57 -5.76 12.72 -5.84
C LEU A 57 -4.37 13.11 -5.36
N LEU A 58 -3.34 12.53 -5.98
CA LEU A 58 -1.94 12.75 -5.61
C LEU A 58 -1.11 12.72 -6.88
N GLN A 59 -0.60 13.88 -7.28
CA GLN A 59 0.05 14.08 -8.57
C GLN A 59 1.17 13.05 -8.81
N GLY A 60 1.08 12.29 -9.92
CA GLY A 60 2.08 11.30 -10.30
C GLY A 60 2.00 9.97 -9.56
N ALA A 61 1.02 9.81 -8.65
CA ALA A 61 0.80 8.57 -7.94
C ALA A 61 -0.15 7.62 -8.66
N ARG A 62 -0.03 6.34 -8.31
CA ARG A 62 -0.88 5.24 -8.75
C ARG A 62 -1.47 4.55 -7.54
N LYS A 63 -2.59 3.86 -7.75
CA LYS A 63 -3.24 3.03 -6.73
C LYS A 63 -3.38 1.58 -7.19
N LEU A 64 -3.05 0.65 -6.30
CA LEU A 64 -3.28 -0.78 -6.49
C LEU A 64 -4.22 -1.30 -5.40
N ILE A 65 -5.22 -2.09 -5.79
CA ILE A 65 -6.14 -2.75 -4.86
C ILE A 65 -5.53 -4.11 -4.46
N THR A 66 -5.42 -4.37 -3.15
CA THR A 66 -5.00 -5.66 -2.60
C THR A 66 -5.93 -6.05 -1.44
N GLY A 67 -6.77 -7.06 -1.67
CA GLY A 67 -7.82 -7.42 -0.72
C GLY A 67 -8.75 -6.24 -0.42
N ARG A 68 -8.81 -5.82 0.85
CA ARG A 68 -9.58 -4.65 1.31
C ARG A 68 -8.75 -3.37 1.43
N HIS A 69 -7.48 -3.38 1.01
CA HIS A 69 -6.59 -2.24 1.11
C HIS A 69 -6.20 -1.68 -0.26
N LEU A 70 -5.85 -0.40 -0.25
CA LEU A 70 -5.38 0.40 -1.37
C LEU A 70 -3.93 0.79 -1.11
N VAL A 71 -3.03 0.36 -1.97
CA VAL A 71 -1.63 0.78 -1.97
C VAL A 71 -1.48 2.00 -2.87
N PHE A 72 -1.07 3.13 -2.31
CA PHE A 72 -0.71 4.33 -3.06
C PHE A 72 0.80 4.38 -3.25
N TYR A 73 1.26 4.54 -4.48
CA TYR A 73 2.68 4.50 -4.79
C TYR A 73 3.08 5.35 -5.99
N GLU A 74 4.35 5.71 -6.04
CA GLU A 74 4.98 6.40 -7.17
C GLU A 74 6.00 5.49 -7.85
N VAL A 75 6.13 5.62 -9.17
CA VAL A 75 7.09 4.87 -9.98
C VAL A 75 8.26 5.78 -10.31
N GLY A 76 9.40 5.54 -9.65
CA GLY A 76 10.68 6.19 -9.97
C GLY A 76 11.49 5.40 -11.00
N ARG A 77 12.65 5.96 -11.38
CA ARG A 77 13.58 5.29 -12.31
C ARG A 77 14.04 3.94 -11.74
N ASP A 78 14.52 3.94 -10.50
CA ASP A 78 15.17 2.79 -9.85
C ASP A 78 14.43 2.27 -8.61
N ARG A 79 13.30 2.86 -8.25
CA ARG A 79 12.53 2.46 -7.06
C ARG A 79 11.03 2.65 -7.25
N ILE A 80 10.26 1.91 -6.47
CA ILE A 80 8.83 2.10 -6.29
C ILE A 80 8.63 2.59 -4.86
N PHE A 81 8.07 3.79 -4.73
CA PHE A 81 7.90 4.42 -3.43
C PHE A 81 6.45 4.27 -2.98
N VAL A 82 6.22 3.45 -1.96
CA VAL A 82 4.90 3.22 -1.36
C VAL A 82 4.63 4.32 -0.35
N ILE A 83 3.61 5.12 -0.64
CA ILE A 83 3.25 6.32 0.11
C ILE A 83 2.33 5.96 1.27
N ARG A 84 1.28 5.15 1.03
CA ARG A 84 0.29 4.69 2.03
C ARG A 84 -0.26 3.31 1.68
N VAL A 85 -0.75 2.59 2.69
CA VAL A 85 -1.57 1.37 2.54
C VAL A 85 -2.86 1.57 3.33
N LEU A 86 -3.94 1.99 2.66
CA LEU A 86 -5.18 2.41 3.34
C LEU A 86 -6.28 1.38 3.21
N HIS A 87 -7.11 1.20 4.22
CA HIS A 87 -8.32 0.40 4.08
C HIS A 87 -9.29 1.11 3.13
N GLN A 88 -9.95 0.36 2.24
CA GLN A 88 -10.83 0.92 1.20
C GLN A 88 -12.03 1.72 1.74
N SER A 89 -12.40 1.52 3.00
CA SER A 89 -13.47 2.27 3.67
C SER A 89 -12.99 3.56 4.34
N MET A 90 -11.68 3.86 4.33
CA MET A 90 -11.16 5.10 4.88
C MET A 90 -11.48 6.27 3.95
N ASP A 91 -11.66 7.45 4.53
CA ASP A 91 -11.70 8.70 3.75
C ASP A 91 -10.30 9.00 3.20
N VAL A 92 -10.01 8.41 2.03
CA VAL A 92 -8.70 8.46 1.35
C VAL A 92 -8.17 9.90 1.21
N PRO A 93 -8.95 10.90 0.74
CA PRO A 93 -8.49 12.29 0.67
C PRO A 93 -7.97 12.89 1.99
N GLN A 94 -8.49 12.48 3.15
CA GLN A 94 -8.02 13.01 4.44
C GLN A 94 -6.65 12.43 4.84
N HIS A 95 -6.34 11.22 4.37
CA HIS A 95 -5.13 10.48 4.74
C HIS A 95 -3.97 10.72 3.76
N LEU A 96 -4.20 11.36 2.61
CA LEU A 96 -3.16 11.66 1.62
C LEU A 96 -2.60 13.09 1.71
N ARG A 97 -3.05 13.91 2.66
CA ARG A 97 -2.53 15.29 2.81
C ARG A 97 -1.15 15.27 3.45
N PRO A 98 -0.17 16.03 2.93
CA PRO A 98 1.05 16.31 3.69
C PRO A 98 0.67 17.13 4.92
N ALA A 99 1.21 16.76 6.08
CA ALA A 99 1.17 17.60 7.27
C ALA A 99 1.98 18.88 7.05
#